data_AF-A0A401HYH0-F1
#
_entry.id   AF-A0A401HYH0-F1
#
_cell.length_a   1.000
_cell.length_b   1.000
_cell.length_c   1.000
_cell.angle_alpha   90.00
_cell.angle_beta   90.00
_cell.angle_gamma   90.00
#
_symmetry.space_group_name_H-M   'P 1'
#
loop_
_entity.id
_entity.type
_entity.pdbx_description
1 polymer ?
#
loop_
_entity_poly.entity_id
_entity_poly.type
_entity_poly.pdbx_seq_one_letter_code
_entity_poly.pdbx_strand_id
1 'polypeptide(L)' 'MKGEFEQFLEERYNEKFNVEKITFDIMHRTYHSKATPENEPKLRFYVGQNNITKEINDAYELEKKIFYNND' A
#
# COMPACT_ATOMS: atom_id res chain seq x y z
N MET A 1 5.83 -1.30 -11.41
CA MET A 1 5.63 -0.53 -10.16
C MET A 1 4.19 -0.51 -9.66
N LYS A 2 3.17 -0.02 -10.39
CA LYS A 2 1.75 -0.16 -9.93
C LYS A 2 1.38 -1.63 -9.72
N GLY A 3 1.63 -2.45 -10.74
CA GLY A 3 1.47 -3.91 -10.65
C GLY A 3 2.42 -4.59 -9.66
N GLU A 4 3.54 -3.97 -9.27
CA GLU A 4 4.43 -4.55 -8.25
C GLU A 4 3.86 -4.34 -6.84
N PHE A 5 3.24 -3.20 -6.57
CA PHE A 5 2.55 -2.96 -5.30
C PHE A 5 1.29 -3.81 -5.20
N GLU A 6 0.50 -3.92 -6.27
CA GLU A 6 -0.68 -4.79 -6.31
C GLU A 6 -0.28 -6.25 -6.06
N GLN A 7 0.71 -6.77 -6.80
CA GLN A 7 1.21 -8.13 -6.62
C GLN A 7 1.75 -8.38 -5.20
N PHE A 8 2.57 -7.46 -4.65
CA PHE A 8 3.10 -7.59 -3.30
C PHE A 8 1.99 -7.68 -2.25
N LEU A 9 0.96 -6.84 -2.35
CA LEU A 9 -0.15 -6.83 -1.41
C LEU A 9 -1.01 -8.09 -1.57
N GLU A 10 -1.28 -8.51 -2.81
CA GLU A 10 -2.03 -9.72 -3.14
C GLU A 10 -1.35 -10.98 -2.59
N GLU A 11 -0.04 -11.13 -2.79
CA GLU A 11 0.74 -12.26 -2.25
C GLU A 11 0.79 -12.25 -0.72
N ARG A 12 0.88 -11.07 -0.10
CA ARG A 12 1.01 -10.92 1.35
C ARG A 12 -0.29 -11.17 2.11
N TYR A 13 -1.41 -10.72 1.57
CA TYR A 13 -2.71 -10.73 2.26
C TYR A 13 -3.75 -11.66 1.64
N ASN A 14 -3.45 -12.25 0.47
CA ASN A 14 -4.37 -13.11 -0.27
C ASN A 14 -5.72 -12.42 -0.56
N GLU A 15 -5.66 -11.13 -0.87
CA GLU A 15 -6.80 -10.25 -1.18
C GLU A 15 -6.41 -9.30 -2.32
N LYS A 16 -7.38 -8.84 -3.13
CA LYS A 16 -7.14 -7.90 -4.22
C LYS A 16 -7.13 -6.45 -3.74
N PHE A 17 -6.21 -5.67 -4.29
CA PHE A 17 -6.04 -4.26 -3.93
C PHE A 17 -6.02 -3.36 -5.16
N ASN A 18 -6.66 -2.20 -5.02
CA ASN A 18 -6.50 -1.10 -5.96
C ASN A 18 -5.40 -0.17 -5.45
N VAL A 19 -4.32 -0.06 -6.21
CA VAL A 19 -3.26 0.91 -5.93
C VAL A 19 -3.54 2.21 -6.69
N GLU A 20 -3.39 3.34 -6.03
CA GLU A 20 -3.56 4.66 -6.63
C GLU A 20 -2.31 5.10 -7.42
N LYS A 21 -2.32 6.35 -7.88
CA LYS A 21 -1.19 6.96 -8.59
C LYS A 21 0.07 6.93 -7.71
N ILE A 22 1.12 6.30 -8.23
CA ILE A 22 2.43 6.28 -7.58
C ILE A 22 3.14 7.62 -7.81
N THR A 23 3.74 8.15 -6.76
CA THR A 23 4.60 9.34 -6.77
C THR A 23 6.00 8.99 -6.31
N PHE A 24 7.02 9.61 -6.89
CA PHE A 24 8.41 9.43 -6.48
C PHE A 24 8.89 10.62 -5.66
N ASP A 25 9.39 10.36 -4.45
CA ASP A 25 10.10 11.33 -3.64
C ASP A 25 11.60 11.24 -3.94
N ILE A 26 12.16 12.30 -4.51
CA ILE A 26 13.57 12.38 -4.89
C ILE A 26 14.48 12.48 -3.66
N MET A 27 14.06 13.20 -2.60
CA MET A 27 14.87 13.41 -1.41
C MET A 27 15.06 12.11 -0.63
N HIS A 28 13.97 11.35 -0.46
CA HIS A 28 13.98 10.07 0.25
C HIS A 28 14.20 8.87 -0.67
N ARG A 29 14.34 9.10 -2.00
CA ARG A 29 14.48 8.06 -3.03
C ARG A 29 13.46 6.94 -2.84
N THR A 30 12.21 7.31 -2.62
CA THR A 30 11.15 6.38 -2.25
C THR A 30 9.94 6.57 -3.16
N TYR A 31 9.36 5.47 -3.61
CA TYR A 31 8.07 5.47 -4.28
C TYR A 31 6.96 5.38 -3.24
N HIS A 32 5.93 6.20 -3.39
CA HIS A 32 4.80 6.26 -2.48
C HIS A 32 3.50 6.12 -3.25
N SER A 33 2.54 5.42 -2.66
CA SER A 33 1.16 5.37 -3.13
C SER A 33 0.21 5.14 -1.95
N LYS A 34 -1.07 5.10 -2.28
CA LYS A 34 -2.12 4.59 -1.40
C LYS A 34 -2.79 3.40 -2.05
N ALA A 35 -3.30 2.50 -1.22
CA ALA A 35 -4.01 1.32 -1.66
C ALA A 35 -5.31 1.15 -0.88
N THR A 36 -6.26 0.44 -1.48
CA THR A 36 -7.54 0.05 -0.87
C THR A 36 -7.87 -1.40 -1.26
N PRO A 37 -8.30 -2.26 -0.33
CA PRO A 37 -8.82 -3.58 -0.67
C PRO A 37 -10.11 -3.44 -1.49
N GLU A 38 -10.31 -4.29 -2.50
CA GLU A 38 -11.50 -4.25 -3.36
C GLU A 38 -12.80 -4.44 -2.57
N ASN A 39 -12.76 -5.27 -1.52
CA ASN A 39 -13.93 -5.57 -0.69
C ASN A 39 -14.25 -4.49 0.34
N GLU A 40 -13.28 -3.63 0.68
CA GLU A 40 -13.48 -2.53 1.64
C GLU A 40 -12.89 -1.21 1.11
N PRO A 41 -13.53 -0.55 0.12
CA PRO A 41 -12.99 0.64 -0.53
C PRO A 41 -12.80 1.86 0.40
N LYS A 42 -13.38 1.83 1.61
CA LYS A 42 -13.20 2.87 2.64
C LYS A 42 -11.89 2.71 3.42
N LEU A 43 -11.31 1.51 3.45
CA LEU A 43 -10.06 1.21 4.14
C LEU A 43 -8.88 1.60 3.25
N ARG A 44 -8.40 2.84 3.39
CA ARG A 44 -7.30 3.37 2.59
C ARG A 44 -6.02 3.42 3.40
N PHE A 45 -4.94 2.84 2.88
CA PHE A 45 -3.67 2.73 3.57
C PHE A 45 -2.48 3.12 2.69
N TYR A 46 -1.33 3.35 3.33
CA TYR A 46 -0.07 3.68 2.66
C TYR A 46 0.64 2.42 2.14
N VAL A 47 1.25 2.52 0.97
CA VAL A 47 2.25 1.55 0.47
C VAL A 47 3.39 2.30 -0.22
N GLY A 48 4.62 1.85 -0.02
CA GLY A 48 5.77 2.46 -0.67
C GLY A 48 6.98 1.55 -0.76
N GLN A 49 7.96 1.97 -1.56
CA GLN A 49 9.17 1.22 -1.81
C GLN A 49 10.40 2.10 -1.79
N ASN A 50 11.40 1.70 -1.01
CA ASN A 50 12.72 2.32 -1.06
C ASN A 50 13.41 1.95 -2.39
N ASN A 51 13.74 2.94 -3.21
CA ASN A 51 14.32 2.70 -4.54
C ASN A 51 15.75 2.13 -4.49
N ILE A 52 16.46 2.30 -3.36
CA ILE A 52 17.81 1.75 -3.15
C ILE A 52 17.72 0.29 -2.71
N THR A 53 17.01 -0.01 -1.62
CA THR A 53 16.96 -1.37 -1.05
C THR A 53 15.95 -2.28 -1.74
N LYS A 54 15.04 -1.71 -2.54
CA LYS A 54 13.89 -2.37 -3.18
C LYS A 54 12.86 -2.94 -2.22
N GLU A 55 13.01 -2.69 -0.91
CA GLU A 55 12.08 -3.11 0.12
C GLU A 55 10.75 -2.36 -0.01
N ILE A 56 9.65 -3.12 0.00
CA ILE A 56 8.28 -2.60 -0.03
C ILE A 56 7.72 -2.67 1.39
N ASN A 57 7.15 -1.58 1.85
CA ASN A 57 6.50 -1.45 3.14
C ASN A 57 5.08 -0.90 2.97
N ASP A 58 4.15 -1.38 3.79
CA ASP A 58 2.76 -0.99 3.78
C ASP A 58 2.23 -0.76 5.20
N ALA A 59 1.09 -0.08 5.29
CA ALA A 59 0.40 0.21 6.55
C ALA A 59 -0.95 -0.53 6.68
N TYR A 60 -1.19 -1.59 5.90
CA TYR A 60 -2.53 -2.19 5.80
C TYR A 60 -3.07 -2.66 7.15
N GLU A 61 -2.33 -3.50 7.88
CA GLU A 61 -2.76 -4.04 9.17
C GLU A 61 -2.98 -2.96 10.24
N LEU A 62 -2.14 -1.92 10.22
CA LEU A 62 -2.27 -0.79 11.13
C LEU A 62 -3.56 -0.02 10.84
N GLU A 63 -3.77 0.37 9.58
CA GLU A 63 -4.96 1.12 9.16
C GLU A 63 -6.23 0.29 9.31
N LYS A 64 -6.17 -1.01 9.03
CA LYS A 64 -7.29 -1.95 9.23
C LYS A 64 -7.71 -2.00 10.69
N LYS A 65 -6.74 -2.09 11.60
CA LYS A 65 -7.00 -2.03 13.05
C LYS A 65 -7.58 -0.67 13.46
N ILE A 66 -7.09 0.43 12.91
CA ILE A 66 -7.62 1.77 13.21
C ILE A 66 -9.07 1.89 12.70
N PHE A 67 -9.33 1.42 11.49
CA PHE A 67 -10.63 1.51 10.83
C PHE A 67 -11.73 0.83 11.66
N TYR A 68 -11.57 -0.46 12.01
CA TYR A 68 -12.59 -1.17 12.78
C TYR A 68 -12.67 -0.80 14.27
N ASN A 69 -11.66 -0.11 14.82
CA ASN A 69 -11.73 0.39 16.21
C ASN A 69 -12.42 1.76 16.30
N ASN A 70 -12.66 2.43 15.18
CA ASN A 70 -13.32 3.74 15.11
C ASN A 70 -14.74 3.67 14.52
N ASP A 71 -15.22 2.46 14.16
CA ASP A 71 -16.62 2.17 13.78
C ASP A 71 -17.45 1.72 15.00
#